data_AF-A0A4W4E933-F1
#
_entry.id   AF-A0A4W4E933-F1
#
_cell.length_a   1.000
_cell.length_b   1.000
_cell.length_c   1.000
_cell.angle_alpha   90.00
_cell.angle_beta   90.00
_cell.angle_gamma   90.00
#
_symmetry.space_group_name_H-M   'P 1'
#
loop_
_entity.id
_entity.type
_entity.pdbx_description
1 polymer ?
#
loop_
_entity_poly.entity_id
_entity_poly.type
_entity_poly.pdbx_seq_one_letter_code
_entity_poly.pdbx_strand_id
1 'polypeptide(L)'
;MHESTTFGEQARNKMDKQKRETEKRTFQMYICAVPNSKGGALIWNITNTDYSYKEHDISQDLKQCLNTLIYPARTEPGSSQGFFLLLSGNFSLPLLPWLVH
;
A
#
# COMPACT_ATOMS: atom_id res chain seq x y z
N MET A 1 -2.76 14.79 -10.11
CA MET A 1 -1.38 14.29 -9.92
C MET A 1 -1.47 12.81 -9.68
N HIS A 2 -0.81 11.98 -10.48
CA HIS A 2 -0.68 10.56 -10.16
C HIS A 2 0.55 10.40 -9.28
N GLU A 3 0.34 10.09 -8.00
CA GLU A 3 1.42 9.83 -7.05
C GLU A 3 2.06 8.47 -7.37
N SER A 4 3.39 8.42 -7.29
CA SER A 4 4.18 7.21 -7.53
C SER A 4 5.01 6.83 -6.31
N THR A 5 5.24 5.54 -6.09
CA THR A 5 6.09 5.05 -5.01
C THR A 5 6.96 3.89 -5.48
N THR A 6 8.17 3.85 -4.95
CA THR A 6 9.09 2.74 -5.12
C THR A 6 8.65 1.60 -4.21
N PHE A 7 8.41 0.42 -4.79
CA PHE A 7 8.04 -0.78 -4.05
C PHE A 7 9.17 -1.81 -4.03
N GLY A 8 9.14 -2.70 -3.03
CA GLY A 8 10.16 -3.71 -2.80
C GLY A 8 11.19 -3.32 -1.75
N GLU A 9 11.46 -4.23 -0.83
CA GLU A 9 12.35 -4.00 0.32
C GLU A 9 13.76 -3.61 -0.13
N GLN A 10 14.31 -4.33 -1.11
CA GLN A 10 15.64 -4.06 -1.63
C GLN A 10 15.73 -2.69 -2.33
N ALA A 11 14.71 -2.32 -3.12
CA ALA A 11 14.68 -1.05 -3.83
C ALA A 11 14.55 0.12 -2.83
N ARG A 12 13.64 0.00 -1.85
CA ARG A 12 13.44 1.03 -0.82
C ARG A 12 14.61 1.17 0.14
N ASN A 13 15.36 0.11 0.41
CA ASN A 13 16.58 0.19 1.23
C ASN A 13 17.74 0.87 0.50
N LYS A 14 17.74 0.89 -0.84
CA LYS A 14 18.72 1.61 -1.67
C LYS A 14 18.36 3.08 -1.90
N MET A 15 17.14 3.51 -1.52
CA MET A 15 16.72 4.89 -1.67
C MET A 15 17.42 5.81 -0.68
N ASP A 16 17.54 7.07 -1.08
CA ASP A 16 17.80 8.14 -0.13
C ASP A 16 16.75 8.15 0.99
N LYS A 17 17.19 8.34 2.23
CA LYS A 17 16.34 8.26 3.42
C LYS A 17 15.23 9.31 3.41
N GLN A 18 15.54 10.54 2.98
CA GLN A 18 14.56 11.61 2.89
C GLN A 18 13.50 11.28 1.83
N LYS A 19 13.94 10.81 0.65
CA LYS A 19 13.03 10.38 -0.41
C LYS A 19 12.12 9.21 0.04
N ARG A 20 12.67 8.21 0.73
CA ARG A 20 11.90 7.06 1.25
C ARG A 20 10.80 7.50 2.20
N GLU A 21 11.13 8.39 3.14
CA GLU A 21 10.16 8.91 4.12
C GLU A 21 9.11 9.83 3.46
N THR A 22 9.48 10.63 2.46
CA THR A 22 8.51 11.41 1.68
C THR A 22 7.53 10.50 0.95
N GLU A 23 8.00 9.51 0.21
CA GLU A 23 7.11 8.55 -0.48
C GLU A 23 6.21 7.79 0.50
N LYS A 24 6.77 7.36 1.64
CA LYS A 24 6.02 6.69 2.70
C LYS A 24 4.92 7.58 3.29
N ARG A 25 5.22 8.85 3.59
CA ARG A 25 4.25 9.80 4.13
C ARG A 25 3.13 10.07 3.13
N THR A 26 3.47 10.26 1.86
CA THR A 26 2.48 10.41 0.79
C THR A 26 1.59 9.17 0.70
N PHE A 27 2.18 7.98 0.60
CA PHE A 27 1.45 6.71 0.57
C PHE A 27 0.50 6.55 1.78
N GLN A 28 0.97 6.87 2.98
CA GLN A 28 0.20 6.80 4.21
C GLN A 28 -1.03 7.74 4.20
N MET A 29 -0.88 8.98 3.71
CA MET A 29 -2.00 9.93 3.64
C MET A 29 -3.12 9.41 2.73
N TYR A 30 -2.77 8.83 1.58
CA TYR A 30 -3.77 8.32 0.64
C TYR A 30 -4.44 7.04 1.13
N ILE A 31 -3.69 6.13 1.79
CA ILE A 31 -4.29 4.96 2.41
C ILE A 31 -5.28 5.36 3.50
N CYS A 32 -4.96 6.38 4.31
CA CYS A 32 -5.85 6.86 5.36
C CYS A 32 -7.18 7.40 4.81
N ALA A 33 -7.20 7.91 3.57
CA ALA A 33 -8.42 8.39 2.94
C ALA A 33 -9.40 7.26 2.56
N VAL A 34 -8.92 6.04 2.27
CA VAL A 34 -9.78 4.96 1.76
C VAL A 34 -10.78 4.45 2.82
N PRO A 35 -10.38 4.13 4.07
CA PRO A 35 -11.32 3.76 5.13
C PRO A 35 -12.36 4.83 5.43
N ASN A 36 -11.95 6.09 5.44
CA ASN A 36 -12.83 7.23 5.72
C ASN A 36 -13.90 7.44 4.63
N SER A 37 -13.76 6.79 3.47
CA SER A 37 -14.64 6.92 2.31
C SER A 37 -15.64 5.77 2.15
N LYS A 38 -15.77 4.89 3.16
CA LYS A 38 -16.57 3.65 3.11
C LYS A 38 -16.07 2.62 2.08
N GLY A 39 -14.75 2.46 2.00
CA GLY A 39 -14.12 1.52 1.07
C GLY A 39 -13.68 2.18 -0.23
N GLY A 40 -12.96 1.42 -1.06
CA GLY A 40 -12.47 1.92 -2.34
C GLY A 40 -11.25 1.19 -2.86
N ALA A 41 -10.87 1.54 -4.09
CA ALA A 41 -9.64 1.11 -4.73
C ALA A 41 -8.65 2.28 -4.80
N LEU A 42 -7.47 2.11 -4.23
CA LEU A 42 -6.37 3.05 -4.42
C LEU A 42 -5.57 2.61 -5.64
N ILE A 43 -5.59 3.40 -6.71
CA ILE A 43 -4.73 3.19 -7.88
C ILE A 43 -3.42 3.93 -7.63
N TRP A 44 -2.30 3.21 -7.63
CA TRP A 44 -0.99 3.78 -7.29
C TRP A 44 0.07 3.47 -8.34
N ASN A 45 0.89 4.46 -8.69
CA ASN A 45 1.95 4.27 -9.68
C ASN A 45 3.22 3.68 -9.07
N ILE A 46 3.84 2.76 -9.79
CA ILE A 46 5.12 2.17 -9.40
C ILE A 46 6.25 2.94 -10.08
N THR A 47 7.23 3.42 -9.30
CA THR A 47 8.33 4.21 -9.84
C THR A 47 9.48 3.34 -10.38
N ASN A 48 9.68 2.14 -9.83
CA ASN A 48 10.74 1.22 -10.26
C ASN A 48 10.24 0.23 -11.31
N THR A 49 10.79 0.32 -12.52
CA THR A 49 10.36 -0.46 -13.70
C THR A 49 10.54 -1.96 -13.57
N ASP A 50 11.53 -2.42 -12.79
CA ASP A 50 11.84 -3.84 -12.62
C ASP A 50 11.04 -4.50 -11.50
N TYR A 51 10.00 -3.82 -11.01
CA TYR A 51 9.18 -4.29 -9.91
C TYR A 51 8.30 -5.49 -10.31
N SER A 52 8.32 -6.50 -9.44
CA SER A 52 7.45 -7.67 -9.50
C SER A 52 6.97 -7.97 -8.09
N TYR A 53 5.65 -7.96 -7.86
CA TYR A 53 5.09 -8.20 -6.53
C TYR A 53 5.50 -9.56 -5.95
N LYS A 54 5.52 -10.60 -6.79
CA LYS A 54 5.86 -11.97 -6.36
C LYS A 54 7.31 -12.09 -5.87
N GLU A 55 8.20 -11.28 -6.41
CA GLU A 55 9.64 -11.36 -6.15
C GLU A 55 10.11 -10.33 -5.12
N HIS A 56 9.52 -9.14 -5.15
CA HIS A 56 10.01 -7.98 -4.42
C HIS A 56 9.12 -7.58 -3.24
N ASP A 57 7.83 -7.96 -3.27
CA ASP A 57 6.80 -7.58 -2.29
C ASP A 57 6.68 -6.03 -2.14
N ILE A 58 5.78 -5.54 -1.30
CA ILE A 58 5.52 -4.11 -1.11
C ILE A 58 6.50 -3.39 -0.17
N SER A 59 7.45 -4.09 0.47
CA SER A 59 8.34 -3.60 1.55
C SER A 59 7.67 -3.48 2.93
N GLN A 60 8.44 -3.74 3.99
CA GLN A 60 7.94 -3.82 5.37
C GLN A 60 7.45 -2.47 5.91
N ASP A 61 8.12 -1.37 5.57
CA ASP A 61 7.72 -0.03 6.00
C ASP A 61 6.34 0.38 5.46
N LEU A 62 6.03 0.03 4.21
CA LEU A 62 4.72 0.29 3.61
C LEU A 62 3.64 -0.65 4.16
N LYS A 63 3.98 -1.92 4.44
CA LYS A 63 3.08 -2.86 5.14
C LYS A 63 2.69 -2.38 6.53
N GLN A 64 3.62 -1.79 7.27
CA GLN A 64 3.33 -1.19 8.58
C GLN A 64 2.31 -0.05 8.47
N CYS A 65 2.44 0.82 7.46
CA CYS A 65 1.44 1.87 7.19
C CYS A 65 0.05 1.27 6.92
N LEU A 66 -0.04 0.24 6.08
CA LEU A 66 -1.30 -0.45 5.79
C LEU A 66 -1.91 -1.06 7.05
N ASN A 67 -1.11 -1.79 7.84
CA ASN A 67 -1.59 -2.42 9.08
C ASN A 67 -2.06 -1.40 10.11
N THR A 68 -1.39 -0.26 10.23
CA THR A 68 -1.75 0.78 11.21
C THR A 68 -3.09 1.43 10.87
N LEU A 69 -3.40 1.58 9.58
CA LEU A 69 -4.56 2.34 9.12
C LEU A 69 -5.79 1.48 8.81
N ILE A 70 -5.58 0.27 8.28
CA ILE A 70 -6.68 -0.59 7.80
C ILE A 70 -7.18 -1.53 8.89
N TYR A 71 -6.29 -1.99 9.79
CA TYR A 71 -6.66 -2.92 10.85
C TYR A 71 -7.72 -2.37 11.83
N PRO A 72 -7.59 -1.14 12.36
CA PRO A 72 -8.63 -0.57 13.24
C PRO A 72 -9.92 -0.20 12.50
N ALA A 73 -9.90 -0.02 11.17
CA ALA A 73 -11.11 0.25 10.39
C ALA A 73 -11.99 -1.00 10.19
N ARG A 74 -11.49 -2.18 10.55
CA ARG A 74 -12.14 -3.49 10.35
C ARG A 74 -12.87 -4.01 11.59
N THR A 75 -12.73 -3.34 12.73
CA THR A 75 -13.25 -3.83 14.02
C THR A 75 -14.75 -3.60 14.23
N GLU A 76 -15.48 -3.05 13.26
CA GLU A 76 -16.94 -2.98 13.27
C GLU A 76 -17.54 -4.33 12.80
N PRO A 77 -18.12 -5.16 13.68
CA PRO A 77 -18.65 -6.47 13.31
C PRO A 77 -19.79 -6.31 12.29
N GLY A 78 -19.62 -6.86 11.08
CA GLY A 78 -20.63 -6.83 10.02
C GLY A 78 -20.29 -5.95 8.80
N SER A 79 -19.19 -5.19 8.84
CA SER A 79 -18.76 -4.39 7.69
C SER A 79 -17.84 -5.19 6.74
N SER A 80 -18.42 -5.85 5.73
CA SER A 80 -17.65 -6.37 4.58
C SER A 80 -17.19 -5.23 3.68
N GLN A 81 -16.32 -4.36 4.20
CA GLN A 81 -15.70 -3.31 3.39
C GLN A 81 -14.38 -3.85 2.82
N GLY A 82 -14.43 -4.17 1.52
CA GLY A 82 -13.25 -4.56 0.75
C GLY A 82 -12.41 -3.34 0.45
N PHE A 83 -11.17 -3.33 0.93
CA PHE A 83 -10.15 -2.37 0.52
C PHE A 83 -9.31 -3.02 -0.57
N PHE A 84 -9.05 -2.30 -1.65
CA PHE A 84 -8.20 -2.80 -2.74
C PHE A 84 -7.08 -1.80 -3.02
N LEU A 85 -5.85 -2.29 -3.14
CA LEU A 85 -4.71 -1.51 -3.62
C LEU A 85 -4.40 -2.02 -5.03
N LEU A 86 -4.70 -1.20 -6.04
CA LEU A 86 -4.42 -1.51 -7.42
C LEU A 86 -3.09 -0.84 -7.79
N LEU A 87 -2.08 -1.63 -8.10
CA LEU A 87 -0.79 -1.09 -8.56
C LEU A 87 -0.87 -0.96 -10.08
N SER A 88 -0.61 0.24 -10.62
CA SER A 88 -0.67 0.47 -12.06
C SER A 88 0.50 -0.25 -12.73
N GLY A 89 0.15 -1.38 -13.37
CA GLY A 89 1.11 -2.33 -13.94
C GLY A 89 0.51 -3.71 -14.26
N ASN A 90 -0.81 -3.80 -14.50
CA ASN A 90 -1.60 -5.04 -14.66
C ASN A 90 -1.81 -5.89 -13.40
N PHE A 91 -1.61 -5.35 -12.18
CA PHE A 91 -1.82 -6.11 -10.94
C PHE A 91 -2.89 -5.49 -10.03
N SER A 92 -3.99 -6.22 -9.86
CA SER A 92 -4.98 -5.96 -8.82
C SER A 92 -4.59 -6.73 -7.57
N LEU A 93 -4.15 -6.04 -6.51
CA LEU A 93 -3.97 -6.70 -5.22
C LEU A 93 -5.26 -6.54 -4.39
N PRO A 94 -5.95 -7.64 -4.04
CA PRO A 94 -6.80 -7.57 -2.86
C PRO A 94 -5.89 -7.21 -1.70
N LEU A 95 -6.27 -6.24 -0.85
CA LEU A 95 -5.49 -5.94 0.37
C LEU A 95 -5.52 -7.10 1.40
N LEU A 96 -5.99 -8.29 1.00
CA LEU A 96 -5.93 -9.56 1.75
C LEU A 96 -5.59 -10.72 0.79
N PRO A 97 -4.50 -11.45 1.10
CA PRO A 97 -4.67 -12.67 1.92
C PRO A 97 -3.74 -12.81 3.14
N TRP A 98 -3.05 -11.75 3.58
CA TRP A 98 -2.01 -11.87 4.63
C TRP A 98 -2.48 -11.68 6.09
N LEU A 99 -3.66 -12.19 6.45
CA LEU A 99 -4.16 -12.16 7.84
C LEU A 99 -4.85 -13.49 8.21
N VAL A 100 -4.09 -14.59 8.13
CA VAL A 100 -4.42 -15.85 8.84
C VAL A 100 -3.16 -16.36 9.55
N HIS A 101 -3.01 -15.93 10.81
CA HIS A 101 -2.61 -16.76 11.94
C HIS A 101 -3.16 -16.11 13.21
#